data_AF-A0A545AQJ0-F1
#
_entry.id   AF-A0A545AQJ0-F1
#
_cell.length_a   1.000
_cell.length_b   1.000
_cell.length_c   1.000
_cell.angle_alpha   90.00
_cell.angle_beta   90.00
_cell.angle_gamma   90.00
#
_symmetry.space_group_name_H-M   'P 1'
#
loop_
_entity.id
_entity.type
_entity.pdbx_description
1 polymer ?
#
loop_
_entity_poly.entity_id
_entity_poly.type
_entity_poly.pdbx_seq_one_letter_code
_entity_poly.pdbx_strand_id
1 'polypeptide(L)'
;MTTVREAGDPAAPTADEVSVWEDDPGAPPSTRTPVLRARPPLRTAPLPIDVAGGVPADSEGVVRYWTAAEALGRTVALYAPLFPAGAFPDGASWNPAVGDTLIANLEAGTDLNAYYDRQGLSFFRQHVSGVTVWSGESPDIVSHETGHAVLDALCPWMWDAASAEIAAFHESFGDMTAVLSGLRLATLREQVIGETGGELSRSSRLSRLAEQLGWAVRQLAPTSADPDCLRNASNELFYRDPVSLPPSAPASQLSSEPHSFSRVFTGAFLRSLAGMVHTVAGGAPVDDAALRTAGEDAATLLVTAVVGTAAVPAFYAQVAAHLIEADQEKFGGRYTEALQAAFVRHGILSPASAEALSDGGDSPDEKPPGRQMTAGPPSSPPASTSPVEVPGRQYGLADVLTVRAPVDAPRFAVAPAAPSRGELEPTPGEDVAAAFVEDLFRQGRVAVPRELRRGFTPATAVDSTLRTHQVADNGHGLELQRRVFD
;
A
#
# COMPACT_ATOMS: atom_id res chain seq x y z
N MET A 1 -52.72 -4.14 8.33
CA MET A 1 -52.30 -5.06 7.25
C MET A 1 -51.34 -4.30 6.37
N THR A 2 -50.07 -4.37 6.73
CA THR A 2 -48.98 -3.70 6.02
C THR A 2 -48.36 -4.74 5.11
N THR A 3 -48.46 -4.53 3.80
CA THR A 3 -47.94 -5.44 2.78
C THR A 3 -46.41 -5.40 2.79
N VAL A 4 -45.82 -6.51 3.18
CA VAL A 4 -44.40 -6.82 2.96
C VAL A 4 -44.19 -6.92 1.45
N ARG A 5 -43.29 -6.10 0.89
CA ARG A 5 -42.79 -6.29 -0.48
C ARG A 5 -41.85 -7.49 -0.46
N GLU A 6 -42.22 -8.54 -1.17
CA GLU A 6 -41.33 -9.65 -1.50
C GLU A 6 -40.13 -9.12 -2.30
N ALA A 7 -38.95 -9.63 -1.97
CA ALA A 7 -37.73 -9.42 -2.74
C ALA A 7 -37.94 -10.02 -4.14
N GLY A 8 -37.91 -9.18 -5.17
CA GLY A 8 -37.95 -9.65 -6.56
C GLY A 8 -36.68 -10.42 -6.89
N ASP A 9 -36.82 -11.47 -7.70
CA ASP A 9 -35.69 -12.17 -8.32
C ASP A 9 -34.72 -11.16 -8.96
N PRO A 10 -33.39 -11.36 -8.83
CA PRO A 10 -32.42 -10.51 -9.49
C PRO A 10 -32.66 -10.55 -11.00
N ALA A 11 -32.87 -9.37 -11.60
CA ALA A 11 -33.00 -9.23 -13.04
C ALA A 11 -31.79 -9.86 -13.74
N ALA A 12 -32.01 -10.61 -14.82
CA ALA A 12 -30.92 -11.15 -15.61
C ALA A 12 -30.02 -9.99 -16.10
N PRO A 13 -28.68 -10.12 -16.04
CA PRO A 13 -27.77 -9.06 -16.44
C PRO A 13 -28.05 -8.62 -17.87
N THR A 14 -28.09 -7.32 -18.09
CA THR A 14 -28.05 -6.78 -19.46
C THR A 14 -26.68 -7.06 -20.08
N ALA A 15 -26.55 -6.95 -21.41
CA ALA A 15 -25.29 -7.27 -22.12
C ALA A 15 -24.05 -6.45 -21.64
N ASP A 16 -24.32 -5.34 -20.94
CA ASP A 16 -23.33 -4.41 -20.39
C ASP A 16 -23.12 -4.56 -18.87
N GLU A 17 -23.78 -5.53 -18.22
CA GLU A 17 -23.60 -5.82 -16.80
C GLU A 17 -22.88 -7.15 -16.58
N VAL A 18 -22.07 -7.18 -15.52
CA VAL A 18 -21.25 -8.32 -15.13
C VAL A 18 -21.43 -8.61 -13.64
N SER A 19 -21.41 -9.88 -13.27
CA SER A 19 -21.51 -10.31 -11.88
C SER A 19 -20.12 -10.30 -11.24
N VAL A 20 -19.96 -9.59 -10.14
CA VAL A 20 -18.68 -9.37 -9.46
C VAL A 20 -18.83 -9.38 -7.95
N TRP A 21 -17.75 -9.70 -7.23
CA TRP A 21 -17.66 -9.35 -5.82
C TRP A 21 -17.43 -7.84 -5.68
N GLU A 22 -18.18 -7.16 -4.81
CA GLU A 22 -17.99 -5.71 -4.58
C GLU A 22 -16.79 -5.41 -3.65
N ASP A 23 -16.53 -6.32 -2.72
CA ASP A 23 -15.43 -6.39 -1.76
C ASP A 23 -15.00 -7.86 -1.57
N ASP A 24 -14.12 -8.17 -0.63
CA ASP A 24 -13.66 -9.55 -0.39
C ASP A 24 -14.84 -10.54 -0.20
N PRO A 25 -14.77 -11.77 -0.77
CA PRO A 25 -15.82 -12.79 -0.62
C PRO A 25 -16.15 -13.16 0.83
N GLY A 26 -15.28 -12.83 1.79
CA GLY A 26 -15.46 -13.03 3.21
C GLY A 26 -14.94 -14.39 3.69
N ALA A 27 -14.63 -14.45 4.99
CA ALA A 27 -14.21 -15.70 5.63
C ALA A 27 -15.34 -16.77 5.57
N PRO A 28 -15.05 -18.01 5.13
CA PRO A 28 -16.01 -19.10 5.14
C PRO A 28 -16.50 -19.50 6.56
N PRO A 29 -17.80 -19.78 6.75
CA PRO A 29 -18.89 -19.61 5.79
C PRO A 29 -19.27 -18.13 5.63
N SER A 30 -19.34 -17.65 4.38
CA SER A 30 -19.74 -16.28 4.05
C SER A 30 -21.16 -16.26 3.48
N THR A 31 -21.92 -15.23 3.83
CA THR A 31 -23.24 -14.93 3.26
C THR A 31 -23.18 -13.86 2.17
N ARG A 32 -21.98 -13.37 1.84
CA ARG A 32 -21.80 -12.41 0.76
C ARG A 32 -22.12 -13.07 -0.57
N THR A 33 -22.68 -12.32 -1.49
CA THR A 33 -22.99 -12.78 -2.84
C THR A 33 -22.51 -11.76 -3.86
N PRO A 34 -22.08 -12.19 -5.06
CA PRO A 34 -21.77 -11.28 -6.15
C PRO A 34 -22.95 -10.35 -6.48
N VAL A 35 -22.63 -9.14 -6.91
CA VAL A 35 -23.59 -8.12 -7.35
C VAL A 35 -23.39 -7.81 -8.84
N LEU A 36 -24.40 -7.22 -9.48
CA LEU A 36 -24.28 -6.75 -10.85
C LEU A 36 -23.61 -5.37 -10.89
N ARG A 37 -22.65 -5.20 -11.79
CA ARG A 37 -21.96 -3.94 -12.07
C ARG A 37 -21.83 -3.71 -13.57
N ALA A 38 -21.67 -2.47 -13.96
CA ALA A 38 -21.32 -2.13 -15.34
C ALA A 38 -19.98 -2.79 -15.72
N ARG A 39 -19.90 -3.31 -16.95
CA ARG A 39 -18.66 -3.85 -17.48
C ARG A 39 -17.58 -2.74 -17.50
N PRO A 40 -16.40 -2.97 -16.88
CA PRO A 40 -15.32 -1.98 -16.87
C PRO A 40 -14.72 -1.84 -18.27
N PRO A 41 -14.25 -0.64 -18.66
CA PRO A 41 -13.46 -0.49 -19.85
C PRO A 41 -12.09 -1.16 -19.66
N LEU A 42 -11.69 -1.99 -20.63
CA LEU A 42 -10.39 -2.65 -20.68
C LEU A 42 -9.55 -2.04 -21.80
N ARG A 43 -8.23 -2.05 -21.64
CA ARG A 43 -7.26 -1.56 -22.64
C ARG A 43 -7.49 -0.10 -23.08
N THR A 44 -8.03 0.73 -22.19
CA THR A 44 -8.25 2.16 -22.42
C THR A 44 -7.17 2.99 -21.74
N ALA A 45 -6.61 3.96 -22.48
CA ALA A 45 -5.70 4.97 -21.95
C ALA A 45 -6.35 5.81 -20.83
N PRO A 46 -5.57 6.44 -19.93
CA PRO A 46 -4.10 6.54 -19.93
C PRO A 46 -3.37 5.41 -19.19
N LEU A 47 -4.08 4.59 -18.40
CA LEU A 47 -3.52 3.43 -17.70
C LEU A 47 -4.25 2.14 -18.17
N PRO A 48 -3.92 1.60 -19.35
CA PRO A 48 -4.60 0.43 -19.88
C PRO A 48 -4.38 -0.79 -19.00
N ILE A 49 -5.46 -1.51 -18.72
CA ILE A 49 -5.46 -2.76 -17.96
C ILE A 49 -6.12 -3.87 -18.76
N ASP A 50 -5.74 -5.12 -18.49
CA ASP A 50 -6.46 -6.29 -18.99
C ASP A 50 -6.29 -7.51 -18.06
N VAL A 51 -7.15 -8.49 -18.23
CA VAL A 51 -7.04 -9.80 -17.57
C VAL A 51 -6.51 -10.81 -18.58
N ALA A 52 -5.52 -11.61 -18.17
CA ALA A 52 -4.90 -12.60 -19.05
C ALA A 52 -5.92 -13.66 -19.49
N GLY A 53 -5.90 -14.00 -20.78
CA GLY A 53 -6.82 -14.99 -21.35
C GLY A 53 -8.18 -14.42 -21.72
N GLY A 54 -9.14 -15.31 -21.99
CA GLY A 54 -10.54 -14.93 -22.24
C GLY A 54 -11.41 -15.17 -21.00
N VAL A 55 -12.62 -14.60 -21.00
CA VAL A 55 -13.62 -14.88 -19.96
C VAL A 55 -13.83 -16.41 -19.86
N PRO A 56 -13.68 -17.02 -18.67
CA PRO A 56 -13.91 -18.45 -18.48
C PRO A 56 -15.33 -18.88 -18.84
N ALA A 57 -15.51 -20.18 -19.11
CA ALA A 57 -16.81 -20.74 -19.48
C ALA A 57 -17.67 -21.12 -18.27
N ASP A 58 -17.06 -21.40 -17.12
CA ASP A 58 -17.75 -21.77 -15.88
C ASP A 58 -18.20 -20.53 -15.10
N SER A 59 -19.31 -20.64 -14.37
CA SER A 59 -19.93 -19.50 -13.68
C SER A 59 -19.04 -18.86 -12.63
N GLU A 60 -18.26 -19.66 -11.90
CA GLU A 60 -17.34 -19.15 -10.86
C GLU A 60 -16.17 -18.38 -11.50
N GLY A 61 -15.57 -18.94 -12.55
CA GLY A 61 -14.54 -18.29 -13.35
C GLY A 61 -15.00 -17.01 -14.03
N VAL A 62 -16.25 -16.93 -14.50
CA VAL A 62 -16.83 -15.69 -15.04
C VAL A 62 -16.87 -14.60 -13.97
N VAL A 63 -17.35 -14.92 -12.76
CA VAL A 63 -17.40 -13.96 -11.64
C VAL A 63 -16.00 -13.52 -11.25
N ARG A 64 -15.05 -14.45 -11.12
CA ARG A 64 -13.65 -14.17 -10.80
C ARG A 64 -13.01 -13.23 -11.83
N TYR A 65 -13.17 -13.53 -13.12
CA TYR A 65 -12.66 -12.69 -14.22
C TYR A 65 -13.18 -11.26 -14.12
N TRP A 66 -14.50 -11.10 -14.00
CA TRP A 66 -15.10 -9.77 -13.99
C TRP A 66 -14.86 -9.03 -12.68
N THR A 67 -14.71 -9.73 -11.56
CA THR A 67 -14.30 -9.14 -10.27
C THR A 67 -12.93 -8.50 -10.39
N ALA A 68 -11.95 -9.23 -10.93
CA ALA A 68 -10.61 -8.69 -11.13
C ALA A 68 -10.62 -7.51 -12.12
N ALA A 69 -11.31 -7.66 -13.26
CA ALA A 69 -11.45 -6.60 -14.25
C ALA A 69 -12.09 -5.32 -13.67
N GLU A 70 -13.13 -5.46 -12.85
CA GLU A 70 -13.81 -4.32 -12.22
C GLU A 70 -12.91 -3.63 -11.21
N ALA A 71 -12.26 -4.39 -10.33
CA ALA A 71 -11.36 -3.85 -9.32
C ALA A 71 -10.14 -3.13 -9.95
N LEU A 72 -9.57 -3.69 -11.01
CA LEU A 72 -8.53 -3.04 -11.83
C LEU A 72 -9.04 -1.72 -12.40
N GLY A 73 -10.17 -1.75 -13.12
CA GLY A 73 -10.77 -0.60 -13.77
C GLY A 73 -11.12 0.52 -12.79
N ARG A 74 -11.70 0.17 -11.63
CA ARG A 74 -12.05 1.09 -10.55
C ARG A 74 -10.82 1.73 -9.93
N THR A 75 -9.75 0.96 -9.73
CA THR A 75 -8.48 1.46 -9.18
C THR A 75 -7.78 2.41 -10.15
N VAL A 76 -7.67 2.06 -11.44
CA VAL A 76 -7.04 2.98 -12.41
C VAL A 76 -7.87 4.23 -12.65
N ALA A 77 -9.20 4.14 -12.59
CA ALA A 77 -10.08 5.31 -12.69
C ALA A 77 -9.92 6.28 -11.50
N LEU A 78 -9.50 5.79 -10.33
CA LEU A 78 -9.17 6.62 -9.17
C LEU A 78 -7.87 7.41 -9.40
N TYR A 79 -6.82 6.75 -9.91
CA TYR A 79 -5.47 7.33 -9.95
C TYR A 79 -5.10 8.02 -11.27
N ALA A 80 -5.59 7.55 -12.42
CA ALA A 80 -5.24 8.11 -13.73
C ALA A 80 -5.38 9.65 -13.81
N PRO A 81 -6.43 10.28 -13.25
CA PRO A 81 -6.57 11.74 -13.27
C PRO A 81 -5.63 12.50 -12.31
N LEU A 82 -5.00 11.79 -11.37
CA LEU A 82 -4.22 12.39 -10.28
C LEU A 82 -2.73 12.54 -10.60
N PHE A 83 -2.25 11.98 -11.71
CA PHE A 83 -0.85 12.12 -12.14
C PHE A 83 -0.53 13.61 -12.38
N PRO A 84 0.41 14.21 -11.61
CA PRO A 84 0.66 15.64 -11.70
C PRO A 84 1.34 16.01 -13.02
N ALA A 85 0.70 16.84 -13.83
CA ALA A 85 1.18 17.23 -15.16
C ALA A 85 2.60 17.82 -15.17
N GLY A 86 3.07 18.40 -14.06
CA GLY A 86 4.44 18.90 -13.94
C GLY A 86 5.51 17.81 -13.91
N ALA A 87 5.21 16.65 -13.31
CA ALA A 87 6.11 15.49 -13.27
C ALA A 87 5.82 14.50 -14.42
N PHE A 88 4.58 14.48 -14.92
CA PHE A 88 4.09 13.59 -15.95
C PHE A 88 3.47 14.40 -17.11
N PRO A 89 4.28 15.10 -17.91
CA PRO A 89 3.79 16.01 -18.97
C PRO A 89 3.02 15.27 -20.08
N ASP A 90 3.33 13.99 -20.31
CA ASP A 90 2.65 13.13 -21.27
C ASP A 90 1.44 12.38 -20.67
N GLY A 91 1.09 12.68 -19.42
CA GLY A 91 0.01 12.06 -18.67
C GLY A 91 0.42 10.77 -17.96
N ALA A 92 -0.57 10.09 -17.37
CA ALA A 92 -0.36 8.82 -16.67
C ALA A 92 0.11 7.73 -17.66
N SER A 93 1.10 6.95 -17.25
CA SER A 93 1.58 5.78 -17.98
C SER A 93 2.15 4.78 -16.98
N TRP A 94 2.14 3.50 -17.34
CA TRP A 94 2.79 2.48 -16.51
C TRP A 94 4.31 2.63 -16.55
N ASN A 95 4.99 2.03 -15.57
CA ASN A 95 6.43 1.88 -15.62
C ASN A 95 6.83 1.24 -16.98
N PRO A 96 7.88 1.72 -17.68
CA PRO A 96 8.27 1.19 -18.98
C PRO A 96 8.53 -0.32 -19.00
N ALA A 97 8.90 -0.93 -17.87
CA ALA A 97 9.08 -2.38 -17.75
C ALA A 97 7.77 -3.17 -17.89
N VAL A 98 6.63 -2.59 -17.51
CA VAL A 98 5.28 -3.16 -17.69
C VAL A 98 4.87 -3.11 -19.17
N GLY A 99 5.25 -2.04 -19.87
CA GLY A 99 4.80 -1.75 -21.23
C GLY A 99 3.44 -1.06 -21.26
N ASP A 100 2.72 -1.20 -22.38
CA ASP A 100 1.52 -0.40 -22.67
C ASP A 100 0.29 -0.83 -21.87
N THR A 101 0.25 -2.02 -21.28
CA THR A 101 -0.93 -2.54 -20.58
C THR A 101 -0.49 -3.39 -19.39
N LEU A 102 -1.05 -3.08 -18.21
CA LEU A 102 -0.89 -3.92 -17.03
C LEU A 102 -1.81 -5.13 -17.14
N ILE A 103 -1.24 -6.34 -17.16
CA ILE A 103 -1.98 -7.59 -17.33
C ILE A 103 -2.09 -8.34 -16.01
N ALA A 104 -3.30 -8.73 -15.63
CA ALA A 104 -3.56 -9.58 -14.46
C ALA A 104 -3.71 -11.05 -14.84
N ASN A 105 -2.80 -11.90 -14.36
CA ASN A 105 -2.90 -13.35 -14.47
C ASN A 105 -3.59 -13.94 -13.24
N LEU A 106 -4.82 -14.45 -13.40
CA LEU A 106 -5.62 -14.97 -12.28
C LEU A 106 -5.28 -16.41 -11.87
N GLU A 107 -4.37 -17.09 -12.58
CA GLU A 107 -4.04 -18.50 -12.36
C GLU A 107 -2.51 -18.74 -12.37
N ALA A 108 -1.78 -18.03 -11.50
CA ALA A 108 -0.32 -18.08 -11.45
C ALA A 108 0.26 -19.34 -10.79
N GLY A 109 -0.55 -20.10 -10.04
CA GLY A 109 -0.10 -21.35 -9.41
C GLY A 109 -0.86 -21.70 -8.14
N THR A 110 -0.24 -22.54 -7.31
CA THR A 110 -0.76 -22.96 -6.01
C THR A 110 -0.01 -22.26 -4.89
N ASP A 111 -0.63 -21.24 -4.29
CA ASP A 111 -0.12 -20.46 -3.16
C ASP A 111 -1.27 -19.66 -2.52
N LEU A 112 -1.06 -19.13 -1.32
CA LEU A 112 -1.92 -18.12 -0.68
C LEU A 112 -1.27 -16.74 -0.85
N ASN A 113 -1.09 -16.31 -2.10
CA ASN A 113 -0.36 -15.08 -2.40
C ASN A 113 -0.93 -14.33 -3.61
N ALA A 114 -0.48 -13.09 -3.82
CA ALA A 114 -0.58 -12.34 -5.05
C ALA A 114 0.68 -11.47 -5.17
N TYR A 115 1.03 -10.98 -6.36
CA TYR A 115 2.17 -10.08 -6.47
C TYR A 115 2.17 -9.21 -7.74
N TYR A 116 2.97 -8.13 -7.70
CA TYR A 116 3.37 -7.29 -8.83
C TYR A 116 4.88 -7.37 -9.10
N ASP A 117 5.28 -7.68 -10.33
CA ASP A 117 6.68 -7.94 -10.71
C ASP A 117 7.21 -7.06 -11.86
N ARG A 118 6.54 -5.93 -12.14
CA ARG A 118 6.75 -5.08 -13.32
C ARG A 118 6.49 -5.76 -14.67
N GLN A 119 6.09 -7.02 -14.75
CA GLN A 119 5.58 -7.65 -15.97
C GLN A 119 4.05 -7.73 -15.96
N GLY A 120 3.46 -7.82 -14.77
CA GLY A 120 2.03 -7.83 -14.57
C GLY A 120 1.67 -8.08 -13.11
N LEU A 121 0.41 -8.48 -12.89
CA LEU A 121 -0.08 -8.95 -11.61
C LEU A 121 -0.28 -10.46 -11.67
N SER A 122 0.09 -11.18 -10.63
CA SER A 122 -0.06 -12.64 -10.54
C SER A 122 -0.87 -13.01 -9.32
N PHE A 123 -1.96 -13.75 -9.52
CA PHE A 123 -2.84 -14.21 -8.44
C PHE A 123 -2.84 -15.74 -8.38
N PHE A 124 -2.91 -16.26 -7.17
CA PHE A 124 -2.76 -17.67 -6.86
C PHE A 124 -4.05 -18.23 -6.26
N ARG A 125 -4.09 -19.55 -6.15
CA ARG A 125 -5.15 -20.25 -5.43
C ARG A 125 -4.58 -21.31 -4.53
N GLN A 126 -5.28 -21.61 -3.44
CA GLN A 126 -4.95 -22.78 -2.63
C GLN A 126 -6.21 -23.42 -2.06
N HIS A 127 -6.19 -24.75 -1.97
CA HIS A 127 -7.24 -25.51 -1.31
C HIS A 127 -6.92 -25.69 0.16
N VAL A 128 -7.74 -25.11 1.03
CA VAL A 128 -7.53 -25.07 2.48
C VAL A 128 -8.83 -25.45 3.19
N SER A 129 -8.77 -26.46 4.07
CA SER A 129 -9.91 -26.88 4.89
C SER A 129 -11.22 -27.12 4.12
N GLY A 130 -11.12 -27.67 2.89
CA GLY A 130 -12.28 -27.96 2.04
C GLY A 130 -12.77 -26.79 1.17
N VAL A 131 -12.13 -25.62 1.23
CA VAL A 131 -12.46 -24.42 0.44
C VAL A 131 -11.29 -24.09 -0.48
N THR A 132 -11.56 -23.80 -1.75
CA THR A 132 -10.54 -23.23 -2.64
C THR A 132 -10.61 -21.70 -2.53
N VAL A 133 -9.53 -21.10 -2.07
CA VAL A 133 -9.39 -19.65 -1.97
C VAL A 133 -8.58 -19.15 -3.15
N TRP A 134 -9.09 -18.13 -3.83
CA TRP A 134 -8.46 -17.48 -4.97
C TRP A 134 -8.13 -16.04 -4.60
N SER A 135 -6.85 -15.65 -4.60
CA SER A 135 -6.50 -14.28 -4.25
C SER A 135 -7.07 -13.26 -5.25
N GLY A 136 -7.19 -13.65 -6.53
CA GLY A 136 -7.82 -12.84 -7.59
C GLY A 136 -9.35 -12.71 -7.51
N GLU A 137 -10.02 -13.38 -6.57
CA GLU A 137 -11.46 -13.17 -6.30
C GLU A 137 -11.72 -12.04 -5.30
N SER A 138 -10.68 -11.52 -4.65
CA SER A 138 -10.79 -10.41 -3.69
C SER A 138 -10.50 -9.07 -4.37
N PRO A 139 -11.49 -8.17 -4.50
CA PRO A 139 -11.26 -6.79 -4.92
C PRO A 139 -10.21 -6.06 -4.08
N ASP A 140 -10.08 -6.41 -2.79
CA ASP A 140 -9.08 -5.82 -1.90
C ASP A 140 -7.67 -6.16 -2.39
N ILE A 141 -7.41 -7.45 -2.66
CA ILE A 141 -6.11 -7.93 -3.15
C ILE A 141 -5.85 -7.38 -4.55
N VAL A 142 -6.83 -7.44 -5.46
CA VAL A 142 -6.65 -6.90 -6.82
C VAL A 142 -6.32 -5.41 -6.80
N SER A 143 -7.01 -4.62 -5.96
CA SER A 143 -6.72 -3.19 -5.80
C SER A 143 -5.36 -2.97 -5.15
N HIS A 144 -4.97 -3.78 -4.17
CA HIS A 144 -3.65 -3.74 -3.53
C HIS A 144 -2.52 -3.93 -4.55
N GLU A 145 -2.57 -5.01 -5.35
CA GLU A 145 -1.57 -5.28 -6.38
C GLU A 145 -1.53 -4.21 -7.47
N THR A 146 -2.70 -3.68 -7.84
CA THR A 146 -2.78 -2.54 -8.77
C THR A 146 -2.15 -1.29 -8.16
N GLY A 147 -2.27 -1.10 -6.84
CA GLY A 147 -1.64 -0.03 -6.07
C GLY A 147 -0.12 -0.07 -6.17
N HIS A 148 0.50 -1.26 -6.14
CA HIS A 148 1.93 -1.40 -6.39
C HIS A 148 2.34 -0.91 -7.78
N ALA A 149 1.59 -1.29 -8.83
CA ALA A 149 1.86 -0.84 -10.19
C ALA A 149 1.69 0.68 -10.35
N VAL A 150 0.70 1.28 -9.67
CA VAL A 150 0.48 2.73 -9.63
C VAL A 150 1.63 3.44 -8.92
N LEU A 151 2.05 2.95 -7.76
CA LEU A 151 3.15 3.55 -7.01
C LEU A 151 4.47 3.45 -7.80
N ASP A 152 4.72 2.32 -8.46
CA ASP A 152 5.90 2.14 -9.30
C ASP A 152 5.89 3.06 -10.54
N ALA A 153 4.72 3.37 -11.09
CA ALA A 153 4.56 4.36 -12.15
C ALA A 153 4.82 5.79 -11.64
N LEU A 154 4.36 6.11 -10.42
CA LEU A 154 4.53 7.44 -9.81
C LEU A 154 5.95 7.67 -9.28
N CYS A 155 6.56 6.66 -8.68
CA CYS A 155 7.79 6.74 -7.88
C CYS A 155 8.68 5.49 -8.12
N PRO A 156 9.18 5.27 -9.35
CA PRO A 156 9.90 4.04 -9.72
C PRO A 156 11.20 3.82 -8.93
N TRP A 157 11.72 4.86 -8.29
CA TRP A 157 12.92 4.81 -7.44
C TRP A 157 12.69 4.01 -6.14
N MET A 158 11.44 3.89 -5.67
CA MET A 158 11.11 3.17 -4.43
C MET A 158 11.30 1.65 -4.57
N TRP A 159 11.27 1.12 -5.80
CA TRP A 159 11.33 -0.31 -6.08
C TRP A 159 12.55 -1.00 -5.44
N ASP A 160 13.74 -0.47 -5.67
CA ASP A 160 14.99 -1.06 -5.16
C ASP A 160 15.43 -0.46 -3.82
N ALA A 161 14.66 0.45 -3.22
CA ALA A 161 15.07 1.13 -2.00
C ALA A 161 15.32 0.14 -0.86
N ALA A 162 16.57 0.08 -0.39
CA ALA A 162 17.02 -0.79 0.68
C ALA A 162 16.59 -0.21 2.04
N SER A 163 15.29 -0.26 2.32
CA SER A 163 14.71 0.22 3.57
C SER A 163 13.44 -0.55 3.88
N ALA A 164 13.39 -1.13 5.08
CA ALA A 164 12.19 -1.80 5.58
C ALA A 164 11.00 -0.82 5.66
N GLU A 165 11.25 0.44 6.02
CA GLU A 165 10.21 1.47 6.10
C GLU A 165 9.65 1.85 4.72
N ILE A 166 10.51 2.01 3.70
CA ILE A 166 10.05 2.33 2.34
C ILE A 166 9.33 1.13 1.71
N ALA A 167 9.85 -0.09 1.91
CA ALA A 167 9.16 -1.30 1.47
C ALA A 167 7.79 -1.45 2.15
N ALA A 168 7.71 -1.20 3.46
CA ALA A 168 6.44 -1.20 4.19
C ALA A 168 5.51 -0.06 3.77
N PHE A 169 6.02 1.08 3.31
CA PHE A 169 5.19 2.10 2.68
C PHE A 169 4.57 1.58 1.39
N HIS A 170 5.32 0.83 0.58
CA HIS A 170 4.85 0.23 -0.66
C HIS A 170 3.65 -0.71 -0.40
N GLU A 171 3.76 -1.55 0.64
CA GLU A 171 2.66 -2.37 1.17
C GLU A 171 1.49 -1.54 1.69
N SER A 172 1.78 -0.47 2.43
CA SER A 172 0.74 0.43 2.94
C SER A 172 0.01 1.13 1.80
N PHE A 173 0.69 1.47 0.70
CA PHE A 173 0.08 2.08 -0.46
C PHE A 173 -0.91 1.13 -1.14
N GLY A 174 -0.60 -0.16 -1.22
CA GLY A 174 -1.54 -1.19 -1.66
C GLY A 174 -2.78 -1.27 -0.76
N ASP A 175 -2.58 -1.33 0.57
CA ASP A 175 -3.68 -1.37 1.54
C ASP A 175 -4.56 -0.09 1.49
N MET A 176 -3.93 1.10 1.40
CA MET A 176 -4.64 2.38 1.23
C MET A 176 -5.39 2.44 -0.09
N THR A 177 -4.81 1.88 -1.17
CA THR A 177 -5.46 1.78 -2.48
C THR A 177 -6.73 0.92 -2.40
N ALA A 178 -6.69 -0.22 -1.72
CA ALA A 178 -7.87 -1.06 -1.51
C ALA A 178 -8.99 -0.30 -0.77
N VAL A 179 -8.65 0.42 0.30
CA VAL A 179 -9.60 1.27 1.06
C VAL A 179 -10.19 2.36 0.18
N LEU A 180 -9.37 3.14 -0.53
CA LEU A 180 -9.83 4.26 -1.36
C LEU A 180 -10.64 3.78 -2.57
N SER A 181 -10.22 2.68 -3.20
CA SER A 181 -10.95 2.01 -4.27
C SER A 181 -12.32 1.54 -3.77
N GLY A 182 -12.38 0.91 -2.59
CA GLY A 182 -13.62 0.51 -1.91
C GLY A 182 -14.61 1.66 -1.73
N LEU A 183 -14.12 2.82 -1.26
CA LEU A 183 -14.95 4.01 -1.06
C LEU A 183 -15.55 4.60 -2.35
N ARG A 184 -15.15 4.15 -3.55
CA ARG A 184 -15.84 4.52 -4.80
C ARG A 184 -17.23 3.88 -4.92
N LEU A 185 -17.49 2.81 -4.18
CA LEU A 185 -18.75 2.07 -4.23
C LEU A 185 -19.76 2.63 -3.22
N ALA A 186 -20.89 3.17 -3.71
CA ALA A 186 -21.96 3.70 -2.87
C ALA A 186 -22.51 2.64 -1.89
N THR A 187 -22.70 1.41 -2.36
CA THR A 187 -23.16 0.29 -1.52
C THR A 187 -22.22 0.00 -0.36
N LEU A 188 -20.90 0.04 -0.59
CA LEU A 188 -19.91 -0.16 0.47
C LEU A 188 -19.90 1.03 1.44
N ARG A 189 -20.02 2.27 0.95
CA ARG A 189 -20.12 3.46 1.83
C ARG A 189 -21.35 3.38 2.74
N GLU A 190 -22.51 2.99 2.21
CA GLU A 190 -23.73 2.78 3.01
C GLU A 190 -23.54 1.71 4.08
N GLN A 191 -22.92 0.58 3.73
CA GLN A 191 -22.62 -0.50 4.68
C GLN A 191 -21.65 -0.04 5.78
N VAL A 192 -20.59 0.68 5.41
CA VAL A 192 -19.63 1.24 6.36
C VAL A 192 -20.30 2.20 7.33
N ILE A 193 -21.18 3.09 6.86
CA ILE A 193 -21.96 3.98 7.73
C ILE A 193 -22.83 3.15 8.69
N GLY A 194 -23.51 2.11 8.18
CA GLY A 194 -24.36 1.23 8.99
C GLY A 194 -23.59 0.46 10.07
N GLU A 195 -22.40 -0.07 9.74
CA GLU A 195 -21.56 -0.85 10.66
C GLU A 195 -20.87 0.02 11.71
N THR A 196 -20.43 1.22 11.31
CA THR A 196 -19.59 2.07 12.16
C THR A 196 -20.36 3.17 12.87
N GLY A 197 -21.58 3.49 12.43
CA GLY A 197 -22.31 4.69 12.85
C GLY A 197 -21.63 5.98 12.37
N GLY A 198 -20.91 5.93 11.25
CA GLY A 198 -20.14 7.06 10.71
C GLY A 198 -18.73 7.24 11.28
N GLU A 199 -18.29 6.37 12.20
CA GLU A 199 -16.95 6.42 12.78
C GLU A 199 -15.99 5.48 12.02
N LEU A 200 -15.39 5.99 10.94
CA LEU A 200 -14.59 5.19 10.02
C LEU A 200 -13.34 4.55 10.65
N SER A 201 -12.87 5.05 11.80
CA SER A 201 -11.73 4.43 12.50
C SER A 201 -12.10 3.12 13.22
N ARG A 202 -13.39 2.75 13.27
CA ARG A 202 -13.85 1.44 13.75
C ARG A 202 -13.68 0.37 12.68
N SER A 203 -13.41 -0.86 13.14
CA SER A 203 -13.34 -2.01 12.25
C SER A 203 -14.67 -2.20 11.50
N SER A 204 -14.58 -2.36 10.19
CA SER A 204 -15.72 -2.55 9.27
C SER A 204 -15.30 -3.40 8.08
N ARG A 205 -16.22 -3.69 7.16
CA ARG A 205 -15.89 -4.31 5.86
C ARG A 205 -14.81 -3.54 5.08
N LEU A 206 -14.73 -2.23 5.23
CA LEU A 206 -13.72 -1.42 4.54
C LEU A 206 -12.32 -1.58 5.12
N SER A 207 -12.20 -1.71 6.45
CA SER A 207 -10.88 -1.75 7.11
C SER A 207 -10.28 -3.16 7.16
N ARG A 208 -11.12 -4.19 6.99
CA ARG A 208 -10.73 -5.61 7.05
C ARG A 208 -10.32 -6.10 5.68
N LEU A 209 -9.02 -6.03 5.40
CA LEU A 209 -8.50 -6.37 4.08
C LEU A 209 -8.35 -7.89 3.91
N ALA A 210 -8.85 -8.40 2.79
CA ALA A 210 -8.66 -9.79 2.35
C ALA A 210 -9.14 -10.83 3.37
N GLU A 211 -10.41 -10.73 3.81
CA GLU A 211 -11.02 -11.59 4.82
C GLU A 211 -10.88 -13.10 4.54
N GLN A 212 -11.15 -13.51 3.30
CA GLN A 212 -11.08 -14.91 2.88
C GLN A 212 -9.64 -15.43 2.86
N LEU A 213 -8.69 -14.64 2.35
CA LEU A 213 -7.27 -15.03 2.32
C LEU A 213 -6.70 -15.11 3.74
N GLY A 214 -7.02 -14.13 4.59
CA GLY A 214 -6.66 -14.15 6.02
C GLY A 214 -7.17 -15.40 6.73
N TRP A 215 -8.44 -15.78 6.49
CA TRP A 215 -8.98 -17.04 7.02
C TRP A 215 -8.17 -18.26 6.59
N ALA A 216 -7.81 -18.35 5.31
CA ALA A 216 -7.04 -19.47 4.77
C ALA A 216 -5.62 -19.52 5.36
N VAL A 217 -4.95 -18.37 5.45
CA VAL A 217 -3.65 -18.24 6.10
C VAL A 217 -3.72 -18.73 7.54
N ARG A 218 -4.74 -18.36 8.32
CA ARG A 218 -4.91 -18.82 9.72
C ARG A 218 -5.11 -20.33 9.85
N GLN A 219 -5.63 -21.02 8.82
CA GLN A 219 -5.74 -22.49 8.89
C GLN A 219 -4.37 -23.18 8.82
N LEU A 220 -3.38 -22.54 8.17
CA LEU A 220 -2.03 -23.09 7.99
C LEU A 220 -1.04 -22.53 9.01
N ALA A 221 -1.16 -21.24 9.32
CA ALA A 221 -0.33 -20.48 10.24
C ALA A 221 -1.23 -19.57 11.11
N PRO A 222 -1.77 -20.08 12.24
CA PRO A 222 -2.81 -19.41 13.03
C PRO A 222 -2.49 -18.01 13.54
N THR A 223 -1.20 -17.65 13.59
CA THR A 223 -0.73 -16.37 14.11
C THR A 223 -0.28 -15.40 13.02
N SER A 224 -0.40 -15.74 11.73
CA SER A 224 0.14 -14.95 10.61
C SER A 224 -0.85 -13.95 10.00
N ALA A 225 -2.08 -13.90 10.51
CA ALA A 225 -3.12 -12.96 10.07
C ALA A 225 -3.99 -12.55 11.26
N ASP A 226 -4.68 -11.41 11.13
CA ASP A 226 -5.63 -10.92 12.15
C ASP A 226 -6.83 -11.89 12.29
N PRO A 227 -7.61 -11.87 13.38
CA PRO A 227 -8.63 -12.89 13.63
C PRO A 227 -9.75 -13.00 12.58
N ASP A 228 -10.07 -11.89 11.92
CA ASP A 228 -11.19 -11.77 10.97
C ASP A 228 -10.75 -11.40 9.55
N CYS A 229 -9.51 -10.94 9.35
CA CYS A 229 -8.97 -10.56 8.04
C CYS A 229 -7.49 -10.91 7.89
N LEU A 230 -6.88 -10.59 6.73
CA LEU A 230 -5.44 -10.72 6.58
C LEU A 230 -4.74 -9.64 7.43
N ARG A 231 -5.18 -8.38 7.26
CA ARG A 231 -4.75 -7.22 8.02
C ARG A 231 -5.92 -6.27 8.25
N ASN A 232 -6.03 -5.68 9.44
CA ASN A 232 -7.03 -4.66 9.75
C ASN A 232 -6.40 -3.26 9.78
N ALA A 233 -6.87 -2.39 8.90
CA ALA A 233 -6.49 -0.97 8.90
C ALA A 233 -7.02 -0.25 10.16
N SER A 234 -8.08 -0.74 10.81
CA SER A 234 -8.52 -0.26 12.12
C SER A 234 -7.63 -0.85 13.21
N ASN A 235 -6.49 -0.20 13.46
CA ASN A 235 -5.54 -0.61 14.50
C ASN A 235 -5.00 0.59 15.29
N GLU A 236 -4.22 0.30 16.33
CA GLU A 236 -3.56 1.30 17.18
C GLU A 236 -2.04 1.08 17.25
N LEU A 237 -1.47 0.48 16.20
CA LEU A 237 -0.04 0.18 16.14
C LEU A 237 0.76 1.48 16.11
N PHE A 238 1.72 1.59 17.02
CA PHE A 238 2.55 2.78 17.20
C PHE A 238 3.92 2.57 16.57
N TYR A 239 4.40 3.57 15.84
CA TYR A 239 5.68 3.57 15.15
C TYR A 239 6.84 3.11 16.03
N ARG A 240 7.73 2.32 15.43
CA ARG A 240 9.02 1.90 15.98
C ARG A 240 10.02 2.00 14.85
N ASP A 241 11.28 2.30 15.17
CA ASP A 241 12.34 2.20 14.16
C ASP A 241 12.40 0.74 13.66
N PRO A 242 12.21 0.47 12.35
CA PRO A 242 12.26 -0.90 11.83
C PRO A 242 13.56 -1.63 12.15
N VAL A 243 14.70 -0.93 12.27
CA VAL A 243 15.98 -1.59 12.59
C VAL A 243 16.00 -2.20 14.00
N SER A 244 15.08 -1.77 14.87
CA SER A 244 14.92 -2.27 16.23
C SER A 244 13.93 -3.43 16.35
N LEU A 245 13.22 -3.75 15.27
CA LEU A 245 12.19 -4.79 15.24
C LEU A 245 12.78 -6.15 14.83
N PRO A 246 12.17 -7.27 15.24
CA PRO A 246 12.55 -8.58 14.71
C PRO A 246 12.20 -8.69 13.21
N PRO A 247 12.91 -9.52 12.43
CA PRO A 247 12.63 -9.74 11.00
C PRO A 247 11.29 -10.42 10.71
N SER A 248 10.67 -11.05 11.72
CA SER A 248 9.37 -11.69 11.60
C SER A 248 8.70 -11.75 12.97
N ALA A 249 7.38 -11.59 13.00
CA ALA A 249 6.59 -11.67 14.21
C ALA A 249 5.16 -12.16 13.90
N PRO A 250 4.43 -12.72 14.89
CA PRO A 250 3.00 -12.92 14.79
C PRO A 250 2.24 -11.63 14.43
N ALA A 251 1.07 -11.75 13.80
CA ALA A 251 0.18 -10.62 13.48
C ALA A 251 -0.16 -9.76 14.71
N SER A 252 -0.20 -10.33 15.91
CA SER A 252 -0.38 -9.55 17.16
C SER A 252 0.79 -8.60 17.53
N GLN A 253 1.91 -8.65 16.81
CA GLN A 253 3.14 -7.89 17.09
C GLN A 253 3.67 -7.26 15.79
N LEU A 254 4.57 -6.27 15.93
CA LEU A 254 5.28 -5.65 14.81
C LEU A 254 6.64 -6.34 14.58
N SER A 255 6.95 -6.62 13.33
CA SER A 255 8.27 -6.92 12.76
C SER A 255 8.68 -5.88 11.72
N SER A 256 9.97 -5.89 11.32
CA SER A 256 10.52 -5.11 10.20
C SER A 256 10.08 -5.64 8.82
N GLU A 257 9.46 -6.82 8.79
CA GLU A 257 8.83 -7.38 7.59
C GLU A 257 7.82 -6.37 6.99
N PRO A 258 7.89 -6.07 5.67
CA PRO A 258 7.11 -5.00 5.05
C PRO A 258 5.61 -5.04 5.32
N HIS A 259 4.96 -6.20 5.18
CA HIS A 259 3.52 -6.35 5.43
C HIS A 259 3.14 -6.12 6.88
N SER A 260 4.02 -6.54 7.81
CA SER A 260 3.80 -6.26 9.22
C SER A 260 3.91 -4.77 9.51
N PHE A 261 4.98 -4.12 9.05
CA PHE A 261 5.25 -2.73 9.42
C PHE A 261 4.31 -1.74 8.72
N SER A 262 3.81 -2.08 7.52
CA SER A 262 2.86 -1.27 6.74
C SER A 262 1.61 -0.88 7.53
N ARG A 263 1.16 -1.78 8.42
CA ARG A 263 -0.04 -1.60 9.25
C ARG A 263 0.01 -0.34 10.11
N VAL A 264 1.20 0.16 10.46
CA VAL A 264 1.35 1.43 11.19
C VAL A 264 0.88 2.60 10.33
N PHE A 265 1.35 2.70 9.09
CA PHE A 265 0.96 3.78 8.18
C PHE A 265 -0.47 3.61 7.67
N THR A 266 -0.86 2.38 7.31
CA THR A 266 -2.25 2.08 6.91
C THR A 266 -3.24 2.48 8.01
N GLY A 267 -2.93 2.20 9.28
CA GLY A 267 -3.77 2.58 10.41
C GLY A 267 -3.85 4.09 10.63
N ALA A 268 -2.72 4.79 10.52
CA ALA A 268 -2.69 6.24 10.57
C ALA A 268 -3.49 6.86 9.40
N PHE A 269 -3.42 6.29 8.21
CA PHE A 269 -4.18 6.77 7.06
C PHE A 269 -5.68 6.58 7.22
N LEU A 270 -6.15 5.41 7.67
CA LEU A 270 -7.57 5.19 7.95
C LEU A 270 -8.10 6.17 9.00
N ARG A 271 -7.29 6.43 10.04
CA ARG A 271 -7.58 7.41 11.08
C ARG A 271 -7.62 8.85 10.56
N SER A 272 -6.69 9.23 9.70
CA SER A 272 -6.69 10.50 8.97
C SER A 272 -7.98 10.66 8.19
N LEU A 273 -8.33 9.64 7.39
CA LEU A 273 -9.55 9.61 6.58
C LEU A 273 -10.81 9.73 7.44
N ALA A 274 -10.86 9.06 8.60
CA ALA A 274 -11.97 9.20 9.55
C ALA A 274 -12.15 10.66 10.01
N GLY A 275 -11.04 11.33 10.35
CA GLY A 275 -11.07 12.76 10.70
C GLY A 275 -11.51 13.64 9.52
N MET A 276 -11.00 13.37 8.31
CA MET A 276 -11.38 14.07 7.09
C MET A 276 -12.89 13.96 6.82
N VAL A 277 -13.46 12.77 6.99
CA VAL A 277 -14.90 12.53 6.81
C VAL A 277 -15.73 13.38 7.77
N HIS A 278 -15.34 13.46 9.05
CA HIS A 278 -16.01 14.33 10.02
C HIS A 278 -15.86 15.82 9.68
N THR A 279 -14.68 16.24 9.19
CA THR A 279 -14.46 17.60 8.67
C THR A 279 -15.35 17.90 7.47
N VAL A 280 -15.60 16.93 6.59
CA VAL A 280 -16.52 17.09 5.46
C VAL A 280 -17.97 17.17 5.93
N ALA A 281 -18.37 16.34 6.90
CA ALA A 281 -19.72 16.33 7.44
C ALA A 281 -20.07 17.60 8.23
N GLY A 282 -19.08 18.36 8.72
CA GLY A 282 -19.30 19.68 9.34
C GLY A 282 -20.18 19.63 10.60
N GLY A 283 -20.11 18.53 11.36
CA GLY A 283 -20.92 18.31 12.56
C GLY A 283 -22.30 17.68 12.31
N ALA A 284 -22.70 17.49 11.05
CA ALA A 284 -23.84 16.63 10.70
C ALA A 284 -23.46 15.15 10.82
N PRO A 285 -24.44 14.22 10.88
CA PRO A 285 -24.16 12.80 10.73
C PRO A 285 -23.43 12.53 9.41
N VAL A 286 -22.42 11.66 9.46
CA VAL A 286 -21.67 11.22 8.28
C VAL A 286 -22.62 10.53 7.29
N ASP A 287 -22.58 10.97 6.05
CA ASP A 287 -23.38 10.43 4.96
C ASP A 287 -22.50 9.92 3.80
N ASP A 288 -23.17 9.38 2.76
CA ASP A 288 -22.52 8.85 1.56
C ASP A 288 -21.61 9.88 0.87
N ALA A 289 -22.06 11.14 0.82
CA ALA A 289 -21.32 12.22 0.17
C ALA A 289 -20.05 12.58 0.93
N ALA A 290 -20.11 12.60 2.27
CA ALA A 290 -18.95 12.88 3.11
C ALA A 290 -17.84 11.82 2.92
N LEU A 291 -18.19 10.54 2.93
CA LEU A 291 -17.25 9.45 2.66
C LEU A 291 -16.65 9.53 1.25
N ARG A 292 -17.48 9.79 0.23
CA ARG A 292 -17.02 9.89 -1.16
C ARG A 292 -16.04 11.06 -1.33
N THR A 293 -16.40 12.25 -0.84
CA THR A 293 -15.56 13.44 -0.95
C THR A 293 -14.27 13.30 -0.17
N ALA A 294 -14.31 12.85 1.09
CA ALA A 294 -13.09 12.64 1.86
C ALA A 294 -12.17 11.59 1.23
N GLY A 295 -12.72 10.52 0.64
CA GLY A 295 -11.92 9.52 -0.10
C GLY A 295 -11.26 10.09 -1.36
N GLU A 296 -11.98 10.88 -2.15
CA GLU A 296 -11.44 11.57 -3.35
C GLU A 296 -10.33 12.57 -2.97
N ASP A 297 -10.54 13.34 -1.91
CA ASP A 297 -9.55 14.29 -1.39
C ASP A 297 -8.33 13.57 -0.83
N ALA A 298 -8.52 12.48 -0.08
CA ALA A 298 -7.42 11.68 0.47
C ALA A 298 -6.56 11.02 -0.63
N ALA A 299 -7.16 10.56 -1.73
CA ALA A 299 -6.41 10.06 -2.87
C ALA A 299 -5.57 11.17 -3.53
N THR A 300 -6.13 12.38 -3.65
CA THR A 300 -5.42 13.56 -4.17
C THR A 300 -4.22 13.91 -3.29
N LEU A 301 -4.40 13.91 -1.96
CA LEU A 301 -3.32 14.14 -1.00
C LEU A 301 -2.25 13.07 -1.12
N LEU A 302 -2.63 11.79 -1.15
CA LEU A 302 -1.71 10.66 -1.22
C LEU A 302 -0.82 10.75 -2.46
N VAL A 303 -1.39 10.95 -3.65
CA VAL A 303 -0.61 11.07 -4.90
C VAL A 303 0.30 12.30 -4.89
N THR A 304 -0.20 13.44 -4.41
CA THR A 304 0.60 14.68 -4.32
C THR A 304 1.78 14.48 -3.37
N ALA A 305 1.55 13.84 -2.22
CA ALA A 305 2.56 13.61 -1.20
C ALA A 305 3.66 12.66 -1.69
N VAL A 306 3.29 11.49 -2.23
CA VAL A 306 4.30 10.48 -2.62
C VAL A 306 5.21 10.98 -3.73
N VAL A 307 4.69 11.71 -4.72
CA VAL A 307 5.50 12.30 -5.79
C VAL A 307 6.48 13.36 -5.25
N GLY A 308 6.16 14.01 -4.13
CA GLY A 308 7.02 14.99 -3.48
C GLY A 308 8.10 14.40 -2.57
N THR A 309 8.00 13.11 -2.20
CA THR A 309 8.89 12.46 -1.22
C THR A 309 10.23 12.04 -1.81
N ALA A 310 11.27 12.02 -0.95
CA ALA A 310 12.63 11.61 -1.30
C ALA A 310 13.06 10.33 -0.57
N ALA A 311 14.18 9.73 -1.02
CA ALA A 311 14.73 8.50 -0.44
C ALA A 311 15.51 8.80 0.85
N VAL A 312 14.79 8.91 1.98
CA VAL A 312 15.33 9.40 3.26
C VAL A 312 15.04 8.44 4.42
N PRO A 313 15.82 8.48 5.52
CA PRO A 313 15.46 7.80 6.76
C PRO A 313 14.24 8.45 7.42
N ALA A 314 13.57 7.74 8.33
CA ALA A 314 12.31 8.16 8.94
C ALA A 314 11.27 8.56 7.88
N PHE A 315 11.18 7.73 6.84
CA PHE A 315 10.43 7.99 5.62
C PHE A 315 8.94 8.26 5.90
N TYR A 316 8.32 7.54 6.85
CA TYR A 316 6.91 7.76 7.20
C TYR A 316 6.63 9.17 7.71
N ALA A 317 7.54 9.75 8.50
CA ALA A 317 7.39 11.11 9.01
C ALA A 317 7.43 12.13 7.86
N GLN A 318 8.27 11.89 6.85
CA GLN A 318 8.38 12.75 5.68
C GLN A 318 7.15 12.65 4.78
N VAL A 319 6.61 11.44 4.55
CA VAL A 319 5.33 11.29 3.83
C VAL A 319 4.19 11.99 4.59
N ALA A 320 4.12 11.85 5.92
CA ALA A 320 3.11 12.53 6.74
C ALA A 320 3.21 14.06 6.63
N ALA A 321 4.42 14.61 6.65
CA ALA A 321 4.65 16.04 6.44
C ALA A 321 4.24 16.49 5.02
N HIS A 322 4.54 15.70 4.00
CA HIS A 322 4.09 15.94 2.63
C HIS A 322 2.57 15.88 2.47
N LEU A 323 1.87 15.00 3.19
CA LEU A 323 0.40 14.95 3.19
C LEU A 323 -0.20 16.23 3.78
N ILE A 324 0.38 16.75 4.87
CA ILE A 324 -0.04 18.01 5.49
C ILE A 324 0.25 19.20 4.58
N GLU A 325 1.44 19.26 3.96
CA GLU A 325 1.78 20.28 2.96
C GLU A 325 0.82 20.22 1.76
N ALA A 326 0.52 19.03 1.25
CA ALA A 326 -0.43 18.85 0.16
C ALA A 326 -1.85 19.31 0.53
N ASP A 327 -2.27 19.13 1.79
CA ASP A 327 -3.55 19.66 2.28
C ASP A 327 -3.59 21.18 2.29
N GLN A 328 -2.50 21.82 2.71
CA GLN A 328 -2.36 23.28 2.61
C GLN A 328 -2.47 23.76 1.15
N GLU A 329 -1.76 23.11 0.23
CA GLU A 329 -1.73 23.49 -1.18
C GLU A 329 -3.05 23.22 -1.92
N LYS A 330 -3.70 22.08 -1.67
CA LYS A 330 -4.86 21.62 -2.44
C LYS A 330 -6.19 22.00 -1.82
N PHE A 331 -6.26 22.06 -0.49
CA PHE A 331 -7.51 22.24 0.26
C PHE A 331 -7.45 23.35 1.30
N GLY A 332 -6.38 24.18 1.29
CA GLY A 332 -6.24 25.32 2.19
C GLY A 332 -6.13 24.91 3.66
N GLY A 333 -5.56 23.74 3.95
CA GLY A 333 -5.34 23.28 5.31
C GLY A 333 -6.57 22.66 5.98
N ARG A 334 -7.64 22.40 5.20
CA ARG A 334 -8.92 21.90 5.70
C ARG A 334 -8.77 20.64 6.56
N TYR A 335 -7.84 19.75 6.21
CA TYR A 335 -7.68 18.46 6.85
C TYR A 335 -6.49 18.38 7.82
N THR A 336 -5.74 19.47 8.00
CA THR A 336 -4.48 19.49 8.73
C THR A 336 -4.61 18.96 10.16
N GLU A 337 -5.65 19.38 10.90
CA GLU A 337 -5.89 18.87 12.26
C GLU A 337 -6.14 17.35 12.28
N ALA A 338 -6.93 16.84 11.32
CA ALA A 338 -7.23 15.42 11.21
C ALA A 338 -5.97 14.60 10.88
N LEU A 339 -5.17 15.07 9.93
CA LEU A 339 -3.90 14.45 9.53
C LEU A 339 -2.90 14.43 10.70
N GLN A 340 -2.66 15.58 11.34
CA GLN A 340 -1.73 15.69 12.46
C GLN A 340 -2.15 14.79 13.62
N ALA A 341 -3.42 14.83 14.04
CA ALA A 341 -3.92 14.01 15.13
C ALA A 341 -3.73 12.51 14.86
N ALA A 342 -3.97 12.06 13.62
CA ALA A 342 -3.79 10.68 13.22
C ALA A 342 -2.34 10.23 13.24
N PHE A 343 -1.43 11.00 12.61
CA PHE A 343 -0.01 10.67 12.56
C PHE A 343 0.66 10.75 13.93
N VAL A 344 0.24 11.68 14.80
CA VAL A 344 0.71 11.73 16.19
C VAL A 344 0.21 10.52 16.98
N ARG A 345 -1.05 10.11 16.81
CA ARG A 345 -1.62 8.96 17.54
C ARG A 345 -0.92 7.64 17.19
N HIS A 346 -0.43 7.50 15.97
CA HIS A 346 0.36 6.36 15.51
C HIS A 346 1.88 6.56 15.67
N GLY A 347 2.33 7.68 16.25
CA GLY A 347 3.74 7.97 16.48
C GLY A 347 4.58 8.23 15.23
N ILE A 348 3.95 8.36 14.05
CA ILE A 348 4.62 8.69 12.79
C ILE A 348 5.17 10.11 12.82
N LEU A 349 4.47 11.02 13.50
CA LEU A 349 4.97 12.35 13.85
C LEU A 349 5.05 12.48 15.37
N SER A 350 6.12 13.09 15.86
CA SER A 350 6.15 13.59 17.23
C SER A 350 5.17 14.77 17.39
N PRO A 351 4.68 15.05 18.60
CA PRO A 351 3.91 16.27 18.85
C PRO A 351 4.67 17.55 18.47
N ALA A 352 5.99 17.60 18.68
CA ALA A 352 6.81 18.76 18.32
C ALA A 352 6.94 18.92 16.81
N SER A 353 7.08 17.81 16.08
CA SER A 353 7.10 17.78 14.63
C SER A 353 5.76 18.18 14.02
N ALA A 354 4.65 17.72 14.60
CA ALA A 354 3.31 18.13 14.17
C ALA A 354 3.08 19.64 14.36
N GLU A 355 3.45 20.19 15.53
CA GLU A 355 3.37 21.63 15.80
C GLU A 355 4.22 22.45 14.84
N ALA A 356 5.45 22.01 14.56
CA ALA A 356 6.35 22.70 13.64
C ALA A 356 5.82 22.78 12.20
N LEU A 357 4.89 21.88 11.81
CA LEU A 357 4.21 21.93 10.52
C LEU A 357 3.03 22.93 10.51
N SER A 358 2.45 23.25 11.66
CA SER A 358 1.34 24.22 11.80
C SER A 358 1.80 25.67 11.60
N ASP A 359 2.99 26.01 12.09
CA ASP A 359 3.57 27.37 12.04
C ASP A 359 3.94 27.85 10.61
N GLY A 360 3.82 26.98 9.60
CA GLY A 360 4.01 27.32 8.19
C GLY A 360 2.84 28.08 7.54
N GLY A 361 1.69 28.17 8.22
CA GLY A 361 0.51 28.92 7.78
C GLY A 361 0.38 30.29 8.46
N ASP A 362 0.61 31.36 7.71
CA ASP A 362 0.26 32.76 8.05
C ASP A 362 0.50 33.25 9.50
N SER A 363 1.72 33.73 9.77
CA SER A 363 1.93 34.84 10.69
C SER A 363 2.77 35.93 10.00
N PRO A 364 2.23 37.15 9.78
CA PRO A 364 2.96 38.25 9.13
C PRO A 364 4.10 38.85 9.98
N ASP A 365 4.13 38.55 11.28
CA ASP A 365 5.08 39.13 12.22
C ASP A 365 5.86 38.01 12.93
N GLU A 366 7.19 38.14 12.93
CA GLU A 366 8.19 37.22 13.51
C GLU A 366 8.56 35.97 12.68
N LYS A 367 9.26 36.19 11.57
CA LYS A 367 10.24 35.19 11.10
C LYS A 367 11.45 35.19 12.05
N PRO A 368 11.76 34.09 12.77
CA PRO A 368 13.04 33.97 13.45
C PRO A 368 14.17 33.97 12.41
N PRO A 369 15.33 34.59 12.71
CA PRO A 369 16.43 34.64 11.76
C PRO A 369 17.08 33.26 11.69
N GLY A 370 16.79 32.49 10.63
CA GLY A 370 17.62 31.34 10.26
C GLY A 370 16.94 30.08 9.72
N ARG A 371 15.61 29.97 9.68
CA ARG A 371 14.93 28.83 9.02
C ARG A 371 14.26 29.29 7.74
N GLN A 372 15.03 29.25 6.66
CA GLN A 372 14.52 29.38 5.32
C GLN A 372 13.88 28.03 4.98
N MET A 373 12.54 27.94 5.03
CA MET A 373 11.84 27.03 4.12
C MET A 373 12.06 27.61 2.72
N THR A 374 13.19 27.28 2.11
CA THR A 374 13.30 27.43 0.67
C THR A 374 12.38 26.36 0.09
N ALA A 375 11.17 26.77 -0.30
CA ALA A 375 10.55 26.16 -1.46
C ALA A 375 11.59 26.33 -2.58
N GLY A 376 12.38 25.27 -2.80
CA GLY A 376 13.28 25.21 -3.93
C GLY A 376 12.46 25.38 -5.21
N PRO A 377 13.09 25.79 -6.33
CA PRO A 377 12.42 25.78 -7.62
C PRO A 377 11.80 24.40 -7.89
N PRO A 378 10.82 24.27 -8.80
CA PRO A 378 10.13 23.01 -9.12
C PRO A 378 11.03 21.99 -9.85
N SER A 379 12.34 22.01 -9.57
CA SER A 379 13.39 21.22 -10.19
C SER A 379 14.38 20.74 -9.13
N SER A 380 13.89 20.17 -8.02
CA SER A 380 14.70 19.17 -7.33
C SER A 380 14.86 17.98 -8.30
N PRO A 381 16.05 17.37 -8.42
CA PRO A 381 16.17 16.14 -9.20
C PRO A 381 15.11 15.14 -8.71
N PRO A 382 14.54 14.31 -9.61
CA PRO A 382 13.62 13.27 -9.18
C PRO A 382 14.28 12.48 -8.05
N ALA A 383 13.51 12.20 -6.99
CA ALA A 383 13.98 11.44 -5.85
C ALA A 383 14.70 10.17 -6.33
N SER A 384 15.86 9.89 -5.74
CA SER A 384 16.73 8.82 -6.18
C SER A 384 17.40 8.18 -4.97
N THR A 385 17.57 6.87 -5.00
CA THR A 385 18.39 6.18 -4.01
C THR A 385 19.87 6.27 -4.38
N SER A 386 20.75 6.31 -3.38
CA SER A 386 22.20 6.30 -3.63
C SER A 386 22.79 4.90 -3.46
N PRO A 387 23.76 4.50 -4.29
CA PRO A 387 24.45 3.23 -4.11
C PRO A 387 25.33 3.27 -2.85
N VAL A 388 25.19 2.26 -1.99
CA VAL A 388 26.00 2.03 -0.79
C VAL A 388 26.49 0.59 -0.80
N GLU A 389 27.73 0.37 -0.35
CA GLU A 389 28.32 -0.97 -0.26
C GLU A 389 28.04 -1.61 1.09
N VAL A 390 27.53 -2.84 1.08
CA VAL A 390 27.37 -3.71 2.25
C VAL A 390 28.35 -4.88 2.17
N PRO A 391 28.99 -5.30 3.28
CA PRO A 391 29.90 -6.44 3.27
C PRO A 391 29.24 -7.75 2.82
N GLY A 392 29.49 -8.20 1.58
CA GLY A 392 28.83 -9.40 1.02
C GLY A 392 29.31 -10.73 1.63
N ARG A 393 30.51 -10.77 2.22
CA ARG A 393 31.12 -12.00 2.74
C ARG A 393 30.31 -12.68 3.83
N GLN A 394 29.61 -11.92 4.67
CA GLN A 394 28.76 -12.47 5.74
C GLN A 394 27.53 -13.20 5.19
N TYR A 395 27.13 -12.89 3.96
CA TYR A 395 26.01 -13.52 3.25
C TYR A 395 26.45 -14.63 2.29
N GLY A 396 27.73 -15.03 2.33
CA GLY A 396 28.27 -16.06 1.45
C GLY A 396 28.59 -15.58 0.04
N LEU A 397 28.73 -14.27 -0.18
CA LEU A 397 29.10 -13.67 -1.46
C LEU A 397 30.62 -13.50 -1.60
N ALA A 398 31.10 -13.47 -2.85
CA ALA A 398 32.53 -13.30 -3.15
C ALA A 398 33.03 -11.86 -2.95
N ASP A 399 32.19 -10.89 -3.29
CA ASP A 399 32.50 -9.46 -3.33
C ASP A 399 31.55 -8.63 -2.45
N VAL A 400 31.75 -7.31 -2.43
CA VAL A 400 30.83 -6.34 -1.81
C VAL A 400 29.49 -6.34 -2.54
N LEU A 401 28.41 -6.13 -1.79
CA LEU A 401 27.06 -6.04 -2.33
C LEU A 401 26.64 -4.57 -2.35
N THR A 402 26.42 -4.03 -3.53
CA THR A 402 25.86 -2.68 -3.71
C THR A 402 24.35 -2.72 -3.53
N VAL A 403 23.83 -1.79 -2.73
CA VAL A 403 22.39 -1.60 -2.48
C VAL A 403 22.01 -0.14 -2.60
N ARG A 404 20.71 0.12 -2.79
CA ARG A 404 20.15 1.44 -3.04
C ARG A 404 19.62 2.06 -1.74
N ALA A 405 20.47 2.77 -1.00
CA ALA A 405 20.16 3.27 0.33
C ALA A 405 19.36 4.59 0.31
N PRO A 406 18.52 4.84 1.34
CA PRO A 406 17.81 6.10 1.52
C PRO A 406 18.68 7.12 2.26
N VAL A 407 19.58 7.81 1.53
CA VAL A 407 20.54 8.77 2.11
C VAL A 407 20.37 10.19 1.59
N ASP A 408 19.23 10.48 0.95
CA ASP A 408 18.92 11.84 0.53
C ASP A 408 18.71 12.75 1.75
N ALA A 409 18.77 14.07 1.52
CA ALA A 409 18.46 15.04 2.57
C ALA A 409 16.95 15.10 2.80
N PRO A 410 16.47 15.04 4.06
CA PRO A 410 15.07 15.23 4.37
C PRO A 410 14.62 16.66 4.01
N ARG A 411 13.42 16.78 3.43
CA ARG A 411 12.83 18.08 3.10
C ARG A 411 12.33 18.80 4.36
N PHE A 412 11.73 18.04 5.27
CA PHE A 412 11.16 18.59 6.49
C PHE A 412 12.02 18.23 7.70
N ALA A 413 12.15 19.16 8.63
CA ALA A 413 12.75 18.90 9.93
C ALA A 413 11.71 18.27 10.88
N VAL A 414 11.30 17.04 10.57
CA VAL A 414 10.33 16.26 11.34
C VAL A 414 10.91 14.91 11.72
N ALA A 415 10.42 14.35 12.82
CA ALA A 415 10.82 13.08 13.35
C ALA A 415 9.61 12.28 13.89
N PRO A 416 9.69 10.94 13.88
CA PRO A 416 8.74 10.10 14.57
C PRO A 416 8.76 10.34 16.09
N ALA A 417 7.68 9.95 16.76
CA ALA A 417 7.60 10.01 18.21
C ALA A 417 8.41 8.86 18.85
N ALA A 418 9.26 9.19 19.82
CA ALA A 418 9.87 8.17 20.66
C ALA A 418 8.80 7.48 21.53
N PRO A 419 8.90 6.16 21.78
CA PRO A 419 7.93 5.40 22.56
C PRO A 419 7.61 5.93 23.95
N SER A 420 8.60 6.55 24.59
CA SER A 420 8.52 7.06 25.94
C SER A 420 8.19 8.54 25.95
N ARG A 421 9.06 9.36 25.34
CA ARG A 421 8.92 10.82 25.27
C ARG A 421 9.81 11.42 24.19
N GLY A 422 9.27 12.40 23.47
CA GLY A 422 10.03 13.26 22.57
C GLY A 422 10.13 12.67 21.17
N GLU A 423 11.18 13.05 20.46
CA GLU A 423 11.47 12.63 19.10
C GLU A 423 12.39 11.41 19.09
N LEU A 424 12.17 10.53 18.13
CA LEU A 424 13.07 9.45 17.81
C LEU A 424 14.17 9.99 16.89
N GLU A 425 15.42 9.76 17.25
CA GLU A 425 16.55 10.01 16.36
C GLU A 425 16.53 8.98 15.21
N PRO A 426 16.44 9.40 13.93
CA PRO A 426 16.44 8.46 12.82
C PRO A 426 17.75 7.69 12.71
N THR A 427 17.66 6.37 12.48
CA THR A 427 18.83 5.57 12.11
C THR A 427 19.40 6.07 10.77
N PRO A 428 20.73 6.24 10.62
CA PRO A 428 21.35 6.67 9.37
C PRO A 428 21.00 5.76 8.19
N GLY A 429 20.86 6.32 6.98
CA GLY A 429 20.41 5.57 5.81
C GLY A 429 21.29 4.38 5.41
N GLU A 430 22.60 4.46 5.66
CA GLU A 430 23.54 3.33 5.43
C GLU A 430 23.24 2.16 6.38
N ASP A 431 22.97 2.46 7.66
CA ASP A 431 22.62 1.46 8.66
C ASP A 431 21.23 0.85 8.40
N VAL A 432 20.28 1.67 7.96
CA VAL A 432 18.96 1.21 7.48
C VAL A 432 19.12 0.21 6.33
N ALA A 433 19.97 0.53 5.35
CA ALA A 433 20.22 -0.35 4.21
C ALA A 433 20.91 -1.65 4.63
N ALA A 434 21.91 -1.59 5.50
CA ALA A 434 22.59 -2.78 6.03
C ALA A 434 21.63 -3.70 6.80
N ALA A 435 20.78 -3.13 7.66
CA ALA A 435 19.77 -3.87 8.42
C ALA A 435 18.72 -4.54 7.51
N PHE A 436 18.26 -3.83 6.48
CA PHE A 436 17.33 -4.37 5.49
C PHE A 436 17.92 -5.59 4.75
N VAL A 437 19.18 -5.50 4.31
CA VAL A 437 19.87 -6.64 3.66
C VAL A 437 19.97 -7.83 4.60
N GLU A 438 20.37 -7.61 5.84
CA GLU A 438 20.48 -8.65 6.86
C GLU A 438 19.13 -9.37 7.05
N ASP A 439 18.03 -8.62 7.16
CA ASP A 439 16.69 -9.17 7.32
C ASP A 439 16.25 -9.99 6.10
N LEU A 440 16.50 -9.52 4.87
CA LEU A 440 16.20 -10.28 3.67
C LEU A 440 16.94 -11.64 3.63
N PHE A 441 18.21 -11.67 4.04
CA PHE A 441 18.96 -12.93 4.11
C PHE A 441 18.46 -13.85 5.22
N ARG A 442 18.12 -13.29 6.40
CA ARG A 442 17.55 -14.05 7.54
C ARG A 442 16.20 -14.68 7.21
N GLN A 443 15.37 -13.97 6.46
CA GLN A 443 14.06 -14.43 6.02
C GLN A 443 14.12 -15.33 4.78
N GLY A 444 15.31 -15.52 4.19
CA GLY A 444 15.43 -16.30 2.95
C GLY A 444 14.72 -15.65 1.76
N ARG A 445 14.66 -14.32 1.68
CA ARG A 445 13.99 -13.59 0.58
C ARG A 445 14.92 -13.31 -0.62
N VAL A 446 16.22 -13.60 -0.50
CA VAL A 446 17.21 -13.36 -1.55
C VAL A 446 17.54 -14.63 -2.34
N ALA A 447 17.42 -14.57 -3.66
CA ALA A 447 17.97 -15.56 -4.59
C ALA A 447 19.44 -15.23 -4.91
N VAL A 448 20.35 -16.17 -4.66
CA VAL A 448 21.77 -16.01 -4.99
C VAL A 448 22.16 -17.03 -6.06
N PRO A 449 22.53 -16.62 -7.29
CA PRO A 449 23.04 -17.52 -8.33
C PRO A 449 24.21 -18.38 -7.83
N ARG A 450 24.34 -19.62 -8.30
CA ARG A 450 25.29 -20.60 -7.74
C ARG A 450 26.74 -20.16 -7.93
N GLU A 451 27.02 -19.54 -9.06
CA GLU A 451 28.29 -18.98 -9.48
C GLU A 451 28.78 -17.82 -8.60
N LEU A 452 27.87 -17.14 -7.90
CA LEU A 452 28.18 -16.02 -7.00
C LEU A 452 28.36 -16.45 -5.53
N ARG A 453 28.20 -17.75 -5.22
CA ARG A 453 28.28 -18.29 -3.86
C ARG A 453 29.71 -18.70 -3.49
N ARG A 454 30.10 -18.44 -2.24
CA ARG A 454 31.42 -18.77 -1.67
C ARG A 454 31.43 -19.82 -0.56
N GLY A 455 30.32 -20.53 -0.35
CA GLY A 455 30.27 -21.70 0.54
C GLY A 455 29.06 -21.71 1.49
N PHE A 456 28.79 -20.58 2.17
CA PHE A 456 27.49 -20.41 2.84
C PHE A 456 26.41 -20.33 1.76
N THR A 457 25.43 -21.22 1.87
CA THR A 457 24.21 -21.13 1.07
C THR A 457 23.11 -20.71 2.04
N PRO A 458 22.61 -19.46 1.97
CA PRO A 458 21.40 -19.07 2.70
C PRO A 458 20.34 -20.13 2.39
N ALA A 459 19.58 -20.62 3.36
CA ALA A 459 18.72 -21.80 3.19
C ALA A 459 17.87 -21.72 1.90
N THR A 460 18.37 -22.30 0.80
CA THR A 460 17.72 -22.24 -0.53
C THR A 460 16.79 -23.43 -0.75
N ALA A 461 16.78 -24.40 0.16
CA ALA A 461 16.21 -25.72 -0.07
C ALA A 461 15.18 -26.16 0.99
N VAL A 462 14.90 -25.34 2.01
CA VAL A 462 14.09 -25.77 3.16
C VAL A 462 12.70 -25.11 3.20
N ASP A 463 12.47 -24.03 2.47
CA ASP A 463 11.21 -23.28 2.58
C ASP A 463 10.69 -22.82 1.20
N SER A 464 9.37 -22.88 1.02
CA SER A 464 8.62 -22.42 -0.15
C SER A 464 8.53 -20.90 -0.22
N THR A 465 9.31 -20.17 0.59
CA THR A 465 9.36 -18.71 0.64
C THR A 465 9.67 -18.11 -0.73
N LEU A 466 8.80 -17.22 -1.18
CA LEU A 466 9.01 -16.44 -2.40
C LEU A 466 10.26 -15.57 -2.27
N ARG A 467 11.13 -15.66 -3.29
CA ARG A 467 12.35 -14.86 -3.37
C ARG A 467 12.02 -13.52 -4.02
N THR A 468 11.89 -12.48 -3.22
CA THR A 468 11.55 -11.13 -3.67
C THR A 468 12.73 -10.38 -4.25
N HIS A 469 13.95 -10.79 -3.93
CA HIS A 469 15.19 -10.16 -4.40
C HIS A 469 16.14 -11.17 -5.03
N GLN A 470 17.08 -10.67 -5.83
CA GLN A 470 18.22 -11.43 -6.33
C GLN A 470 19.52 -10.67 -6.19
N VAL A 471 20.62 -11.42 -6.05
CA VAL A 471 21.97 -10.88 -6.28
C VAL A 471 22.29 -11.04 -7.76
N ALA A 472 22.65 -9.94 -8.41
CA ALA A 472 23.09 -9.91 -9.79
C ALA A 472 24.53 -9.37 -9.87
N ASP A 473 25.29 -9.80 -10.89
CA ASP A 473 26.57 -9.19 -11.25
C ASP A 473 26.32 -8.24 -12.43
N ASN A 474 26.55 -6.94 -12.22
CA ASN A 474 26.34 -5.91 -13.25
C ASN A 474 27.62 -5.57 -14.02
N GLY A 475 28.68 -6.39 -13.89
CA GLY A 475 29.99 -6.19 -14.50
C GLY A 475 30.91 -5.23 -13.73
N HIS A 476 30.38 -4.51 -12.73
CA HIS A 476 31.13 -3.62 -11.84
C HIS A 476 31.15 -4.11 -10.39
N GLY A 477 30.37 -5.13 -10.06
CA GLY A 477 30.23 -5.70 -8.73
C GLY A 477 28.90 -6.41 -8.57
N LEU A 478 28.64 -6.88 -7.35
CA LEU A 478 27.36 -7.49 -7.00
C LEU A 478 26.35 -6.41 -6.63
N GLU A 479 25.12 -6.55 -7.06
CA GLU A 479 24.01 -5.65 -6.76
C GLU A 479 22.81 -6.43 -6.25
N LEU A 480 22.13 -5.91 -5.23
CA LEU A 480 20.83 -6.42 -4.79
C LEU A 480 19.73 -5.79 -5.65
N GLN A 481 18.93 -6.62 -6.30
CA GLN A 481 17.82 -6.17 -7.15
C GLN A 481 16.51 -6.76 -6.65
N ARG A 482 15.48 -5.94 -6.49
CA ARG A 482 14.13 -6.41 -6.25
C ARG A 482 13.53 -6.95 -7.55
N ARG A 483 12.80 -8.06 -7.42
CA ARG A 483 12.10 -8.73 -8.52
C ARG A 483 10.60 -8.55 -8.45
N VAL A 484 10.05 -8.40 -7.25
CA VAL A 484 8.61 -8.45 -7.01
C VAL A 484 8.25 -7.78 -5.68
N PHE A 485 7.04 -7.23 -5.61
CA PHE A 485 6.30 -6.95 -4.36
C PHE A 485 5.17 -7.96 -4.26
N ASP A 486 5.15 -8.71 -3.16
CA ASP A 486 4.24 -9.82 -2.84
C ASP A 486 3.51 -9.52 -1.55
#